data_AF-A0A0L6W1G3-F1
#
_entry.id   AF-A0A0L6W1G3-F1
#
_cell.length_a   1.000
_cell.length_b   1.000
_cell.length_c   1.000
_cell.angle_alpha   90.00
_cell.angle_beta   90.00
_cell.angle_gamma   90.00
#
_symmetry.space_group_name_H-M   'P 1'
#
loop_
_entity.id
_entity.type
_entity.pdbx_description
1 polymer ?
#
loop_
_entity_poly.entity_id
_entity_poly.type
_entity_poly.pdbx_seq_one_letter_code
_entity_poly.pdbx_strand_id
1 'polypeptide(L)'
;MISSAVLDSYYDNVVSSIELLANSVLEYKLSLRKSIAECAMKKEIDTDEIRKLLDQEDRIKTFLSQVEELKFSWDSAIQGGGNFNTSMDNYDGKDEYEGNKDVSARTSWRVAGDSIKIETKRQDAPPYSNVFPILLFKEIALMGLDFIERNGSVKTTDVVNVLENKIIATSDYKKTPRIPVYATFKVLVKEQKFKIDEHNSHKYLLAVPKDKFKSWIDQI
;
A
#
# COMPACT_ATOMS: atom_id res chain seq x y z
N MET A 1 36.70 8.81 -3.99
CA MET A 1 35.50 9.69 -3.87
C MET A 1 34.28 8.80 -3.88
N ILE A 2 33.41 8.89 -2.88
CA ILE A 2 32.12 8.21 -2.91
C ILE A 2 31.25 8.97 -3.91
N SER A 3 30.75 8.30 -4.95
CA SER A 3 29.91 8.95 -5.96
C SER A 3 28.53 9.32 -5.37
N SER A 4 27.89 10.37 -5.89
CA SER A 4 26.52 10.77 -5.50
C SER A 4 25.55 9.58 -5.49
N ALA A 5 25.61 8.72 -6.52
CA ALA A 5 24.77 7.53 -6.63
C ALA A 5 24.93 6.51 -5.49
N VAL A 6 26.10 6.48 -4.84
CA VAL A 6 26.35 5.59 -3.69
C VAL A 6 25.74 6.18 -2.42
N LEU A 7 25.78 7.51 -2.25
CA LEU A 7 25.12 8.21 -1.14
C LEU A 7 23.59 8.10 -1.27
N ASP A 8 23.05 8.27 -2.48
CA ASP A 8 21.63 8.09 -2.76
C ASP A 8 21.18 6.65 -2.43
N SER A 9 21.99 5.65 -2.80
CA SER A 9 21.70 4.26 -2.43
C SER A 9 21.71 4.01 -0.92
N TYR A 10 22.56 4.68 -0.14
CA TYR A 10 22.55 4.53 1.32
C TYR A 10 21.35 5.23 1.95
N TYR A 11 20.97 6.39 1.44
CA TYR A 11 19.75 7.09 1.83
C TYR A 11 18.51 6.22 1.60
N ASP A 12 18.35 5.66 0.39
CA ASP A 12 17.25 4.78 0.03
C ASP A 12 17.19 3.53 0.92
N ASN A 13 18.34 2.98 1.31
CA ASN A 13 18.40 1.82 2.20
C ASN A 13 17.87 2.15 3.61
N VAL A 14 18.19 3.33 4.15
CA VAL A 14 17.69 3.76 5.46
C VAL A 14 16.19 4.01 5.40
N VAL A 15 15.71 4.74 4.38
CA VAL A 15 14.27 4.97 4.15
C VAL A 15 13.52 3.64 4.02
N SER A 16 14.04 2.71 3.23
CA SER A 16 13.45 1.38 3.06
C SER A 16 13.41 0.59 4.36
N SER A 17 14.43 0.69 5.20
CA SER A 17 14.49 -0.01 6.49
C SER A 17 13.47 0.55 7.50
N ILE A 18 13.26 1.88 7.49
CA ILE A 18 12.25 2.54 8.30
C ILE A 18 10.83 2.14 7.83
N GLU A 19 10.61 2.06 6.52
CA GLU A 19 9.34 1.57 5.97
C GLU A 19 9.08 0.09 6.31
N LEU A 20 10.11 -0.76 6.28
CA LEU A 20 9.99 -2.16 6.71
C LEU A 20 9.61 -2.25 8.19
N LEU A 21 10.25 -1.45 9.05
CA LEU A 21 9.90 -1.37 10.47
C LEU A 21 8.44 -0.97 10.66
N ALA A 22 7.98 0.10 9.99
CA ALA A 22 6.58 0.55 10.08
C ALA A 22 5.59 -0.55 9.68
N ASN A 23 5.88 -1.26 8.58
CA ASN A 23 5.03 -2.34 8.10
C ASN A 23 5.00 -3.53 9.06
N SER A 24 6.15 -3.98 9.58
CA SER A 24 6.20 -5.08 10.54
C SER A 24 5.48 -4.75 11.85
N VAL A 25 5.58 -3.51 12.32
CA VAL A 25 4.85 -3.02 13.49
C VAL A 25 3.35 -2.98 13.23
N LEU A 26 2.93 -2.58 12.03
CA LEU A 26 1.53 -2.60 11.62
C LEU A 26 0.97 -4.03 11.56
N GLU A 27 1.71 -4.98 11.00
CA GLU A 27 1.35 -6.41 10.98
C GLU A 27 1.21 -6.98 12.40
N TYR A 28 2.11 -6.59 13.31
CA TYR A 28 2.01 -6.96 14.72
C TYR A 28 0.74 -6.37 15.36
N LYS A 29 0.42 -5.09 15.11
CA LYS A 29 -0.83 -4.45 15.56
C LYS A 29 -2.07 -5.17 15.04
N LEU A 30 -2.08 -5.59 13.77
CA LEU A 30 -3.18 -6.34 13.18
C LEU A 30 -3.35 -7.73 13.83
N SER A 31 -2.23 -8.39 14.11
CA SER A 31 -2.22 -9.68 14.82
C SER A 31 -2.75 -9.52 16.24
N LEU A 32 -2.37 -8.45 16.93
CA LEU A 32 -2.87 -8.11 18.26
C LEU A 32 -4.39 -7.90 18.27
N ARG A 33 -4.93 -7.15 17.29
CA ARG A 33 -6.39 -6.96 17.14
C ARG A 33 -7.14 -8.27 16.91
N LYS A 34 -6.54 -9.18 16.13
CA LYS A 34 -7.09 -10.52 15.92
C LYS A 34 -7.13 -11.29 17.24
N SER A 35 -6.06 -11.26 18.02
CA SER A 35 -6.02 -11.89 19.35
C SER A 35 -7.04 -11.29 20.33
N ILE A 36 -7.22 -9.96 20.32
CA ILE A 36 -8.27 -9.28 21.11
C ILE A 36 -9.66 -9.81 20.73
N ALA A 37 -9.95 -9.89 19.44
CA ALA A 37 -11.23 -10.39 18.94
C ALA A 37 -11.44 -11.87 19.31
N GLU A 38 -10.41 -12.70 19.22
CA GLU A 38 -10.45 -14.11 19.63
C GLU A 38 -10.73 -14.25 21.13
N CYS A 39 -10.09 -13.44 21.98
CA CYS A 39 -10.37 -13.43 23.42
C CYS A 39 -11.79 -12.97 23.74
N ALA A 40 -12.32 -11.99 23.01
CA ALA A 40 -13.69 -11.50 23.18
C ALA A 40 -14.77 -12.51 22.73
N MET A 41 -14.43 -13.48 21.88
CA MET A 41 -15.34 -14.52 21.39
C MET A 41 -15.35 -15.80 22.24
N LYS A 42 -14.49 -15.90 23.27
CA LYS A 42 -14.46 -17.05 24.19
C LYS A 42 -15.75 -17.07 25.05
N LYS A 43 -16.22 -18.28 25.40
CA LYS A 43 -17.40 -18.48 26.27
C LYS A 43 -17.24 -17.83 27.64
N GLU A 44 -16.01 -17.79 28.15
CA GLU A 44 -15.63 -17.03 29.33
C GLU A 44 -14.65 -15.95 28.88
N ILE A 45 -15.05 -14.69 29.03
CA ILE A 45 -14.26 -13.53 28.61
C ILE A 45 -13.25 -13.22 29.70
N ASP A 46 -11.96 -13.37 29.40
CA ASP A 46 -10.88 -12.89 30.26
C ASP A 46 -10.67 -11.38 30.01
N THR A 47 -11.32 -10.56 30.84
CA THR A 47 -11.27 -9.10 30.72
C THR A 47 -9.88 -8.53 31.01
N ASP A 48 -9.06 -9.22 31.82
CA ASP A 48 -7.71 -8.77 32.16
C ASP A 48 -6.74 -9.03 31.01
N GLU A 49 -6.89 -10.16 30.31
CA GLU A 49 -6.15 -10.46 29.08
C GLU A 49 -6.48 -9.44 27.98
N ILE A 50 -7.77 -9.13 27.77
CA ILE A 50 -8.21 -8.13 26.79
C ILE A 50 -7.64 -6.75 27.14
N ARG A 51 -7.69 -6.34 28.41
CA ARG A 51 -7.14 -5.05 28.85
C ARG A 51 -5.64 -4.94 28.58
N LYS A 52 -4.87 -5.99 28.87
CA LYS A 52 -3.43 -6.04 28.57
C LYS A 52 -3.14 -5.91 27.08
N LEU A 53 -3.94 -6.56 26.24
CA LEU A 53 -3.79 -6.47 24.79
C LEU A 53 -4.17 -5.09 24.26
N LEU A 54 -5.20 -4.45 24.80
CA LEU A 54 -5.56 -3.06 24.44
C LEU A 54 -4.45 -2.07 24.82
N ASP A 55 -3.89 -2.19 26.03
CA ASP A 55 -2.74 -1.37 26.47
C ASP A 55 -1.52 -1.56 25.56
N GLN A 56 -1.28 -2.80 25.08
CA GLN A 56 -0.23 -3.06 24.10
C GLN A 56 -0.55 -2.40 22.75
N GLU A 57 -1.80 -2.38 22.31
CA GLU A 57 -2.22 -1.75 21.06
C GLU A 57 -1.90 -0.25 21.09
N ASP A 58 -2.21 0.43 22.19
CA ASP A 58 -1.96 1.85 22.33
C ASP A 58 -0.48 2.19 22.34
N ARG A 59 0.35 1.36 22.99
CA ARG A 59 1.82 1.50 22.93
C ARG A 59 2.35 1.32 21.50
N ILE A 60 1.79 0.39 20.74
CA ILE A 60 2.17 0.17 19.34
C ILE A 60 1.75 1.35 18.45
N LYS A 61 0.58 1.96 18.70
CA LYS A 61 0.17 3.19 18.00
C LYS A 61 1.19 4.30 18.21
N THR A 62 1.58 4.54 19.47
CA THR A 62 2.63 5.54 19.79
C THR A 62 3.95 5.21 19.10
N PHE A 63 4.35 3.94 19.07
CA PHE A 63 5.57 3.52 18.39
C PHE A 63 5.51 3.74 16.88
N LEU A 64 4.36 3.50 16.22
CA LEU A 64 4.19 3.80 14.79
C LEU A 64 4.40 5.28 14.49
N SER A 65 3.86 6.19 15.33
CA SER A 65 4.10 7.62 15.21
C SER A 65 5.59 7.97 15.34
N GLN A 66 6.31 7.33 16.27
CA GLN A 66 7.75 7.51 16.42
C GLN A 66 8.54 7.02 15.19
N VAL A 67 8.08 5.96 14.51
CA VAL A 67 8.71 5.47 13.27
C VAL A 67 8.49 6.46 12.12
N GLU A 68 7.32 7.11 12.05
CA GLU A 68 7.06 8.17 11.07
C GLU A 68 7.92 9.41 11.33
N GLU A 69 8.02 9.84 12.59
CA GLU A 69 8.94 10.91 13.01
C GLU A 69 10.40 10.58 12.68
N LEU A 70 10.81 9.32 12.88
CA LEU A 70 12.16 8.86 12.54
C LEU A 70 12.44 8.98 11.04
N LYS A 71 11.48 8.62 10.19
CA LYS A 71 11.59 8.78 8.73
C LYS A 71 11.80 10.25 8.35
N PHE A 72 10.98 11.12 8.92
CA PHE A 72 11.05 12.55 8.67
C PHE A 72 12.35 13.18 9.17
N SER A 73 12.80 12.79 10.36
CA SER A 73 14.07 13.21 10.95
C SER A 73 15.26 12.81 10.07
N TRP A 74 15.23 11.59 9.54
CA TRP A 74 16.22 11.11 8.57
C TRP A 74 16.22 11.93 7.27
N ASP A 75 15.04 12.18 6.70
CA ASP A 75 14.91 13.00 5.49
C ASP A 75 15.44 14.43 5.71
N SER A 76 15.12 15.03 6.86
CA SER A 76 15.55 16.38 7.23
C SER A 76 17.06 16.48 7.46
N ALA A 77 17.67 15.44 8.03
CA ALA A 77 19.12 15.37 8.26
C ALA A 77 19.92 15.32 6.96
N ILE A 78 19.34 14.76 5.89
CA ILE A 78 19.99 14.59 4.58
C ILE A 78 19.69 15.76 3.65
N GLN A 79 18.49 16.34 3.70
CA GLN A 79 18.06 17.41 2.79
C GLN A 79 18.33 18.83 3.32
N GLY A 80 18.82 18.96 4.55
CA GLY A 80 19.23 20.24 5.10
C GLY A 80 18.06 21.18 5.41
N GLY A 81 17.27 20.81 6.43
CA GLY A 81 16.40 21.75 7.15
C GLY A 81 14.90 21.58 6.92
N GLY A 82 14.19 21.29 8.00
CA GLY A 82 12.73 21.36 8.09
C GLY A 82 12.29 21.33 9.56
N ASN A 83 12.13 22.50 10.17
CA ASN A 83 11.49 22.63 11.48
C ASN A 83 10.04 22.14 11.39
N PHE A 84 9.66 21.11 12.15
CA PHE A 84 8.26 20.78 12.36
C PHE A 84 7.81 21.28 13.73
N ASN A 85 6.93 22.28 13.72
CA ASN A 85 6.14 22.63 14.90
C ASN A 85 5.03 21.58 15.03
N THR A 86 5.08 20.82 16.11
CA THR A 86 4.06 19.86 16.51
C THR A 86 2.77 20.60 16.82
N SER A 87 1.82 20.57 15.91
CA SER A 87 0.42 20.76 16.24
C SER A 87 -0.43 20.07 15.19
N MET A 88 -0.79 18.81 15.43
CA MET A 88 -2.13 18.39 15.08
C MET A 88 -2.61 17.26 16.00
N ASP A 89 -3.52 17.69 16.87
CA ASP A 89 -4.39 16.89 17.71
C ASP A 89 -5.16 15.82 16.93
N ASN A 90 -5.35 14.68 17.60
CA ASN A 90 -6.48 13.74 17.47
C ASN A 90 -6.76 13.17 16.07
N TYR A 91 -5.97 12.18 15.65
CA TYR A 91 -6.45 11.15 14.71
C TYR A 91 -7.43 10.21 15.42
N ASP A 92 -8.67 10.69 15.58
CA ASP A 92 -9.82 9.85 15.90
C ASP A 92 -10.22 9.05 14.65
N GLY A 93 -10.49 7.76 14.83
CA GLY A 93 -10.57 6.75 13.77
C GLY A 93 -11.81 6.84 12.89
N LYS A 94 -11.96 7.91 12.10
CA LYS A 94 -13.07 8.09 11.15
C LYS A 94 -12.67 8.32 9.68
N ASP A 95 -11.39 8.52 9.36
CA ASP A 95 -10.99 8.96 8.01
C ASP A 95 -10.57 7.87 7.01
N GLU A 96 -10.51 6.58 7.41
CA GLU A 96 -10.00 5.53 6.51
C GLU A 96 -10.99 5.12 5.38
N TYR A 97 -12.28 5.47 5.48
CA TYR A 97 -13.26 5.18 4.42
C TYR A 97 -13.34 6.24 3.32
N GLU A 98 -12.94 7.49 3.59
CA GLU A 98 -12.96 8.57 2.58
C GLU A 98 -11.65 8.67 1.79
N GLY A 99 -10.50 8.37 2.41
CA GLY A 99 -9.18 8.53 1.77
C GLY A 99 -8.95 7.66 0.52
N ASN A 100 -9.54 6.47 0.44
CA ASN A 100 -9.32 5.56 -0.70
C ASN A 100 -10.15 5.95 -1.95
N LYS A 101 -11.32 6.57 -1.76
CA LYS A 101 -12.10 7.15 -2.88
C LYS A 101 -11.38 8.37 -3.47
N ASP A 102 -10.76 9.18 -2.63
CA ASP A 102 -10.03 10.38 -3.06
C ASP A 102 -8.72 10.05 -3.83
N VAL A 103 -7.96 9.03 -3.41
CA VAL A 103 -6.69 8.65 -4.09
C VAL A 103 -6.92 8.14 -5.52
N SER A 104 -7.98 7.37 -5.77
CA SER A 104 -8.33 6.90 -7.12
C SER A 104 -8.83 8.05 -8.02
N ALA A 105 -9.55 9.02 -7.43
CA ALA A 105 -9.96 10.24 -8.12
C ALA A 105 -8.75 11.09 -8.56
N ARG A 106 -7.74 11.20 -7.69
CA ARG A 106 -6.47 11.91 -7.95
C ARG A 106 -5.45 11.16 -8.81
N THR A 107 -5.77 9.93 -9.20
CA THR A 107 -4.91 9.11 -10.07
C THR A 107 -5.29 9.34 -11.54
N SER A 108 -4.33 9.58 -12.41
CA SER A 108 -4.46 9.60 -13.86
C SER A 108 -3.53 8.58 -14.48
N TRP A 109 -3.89 8.01 -15.63
CA TRP A 109 -3.02 7.06 -16.31
C TRP A 109 -3.13 7.22 -17.82
N ARG A 110 -2.08 6.81 -18.53
CA ARG A 110 -2.02 6.79 -20.00
C ARG A 110 -1.07 5.71 -20.50
N VAL A 111 -1.35 5.20 -21.70
CA VAL A 111 -0.40 4.38 -22.45
C VAL A 111 0.60 5.31 -23.15
N ALA A 112 1.88 4.98 -23.06
CA ALA A 112 2.99 5.72 -23.65
C ALA A 112 3.93 4.73 -24.35
N GLY A 113 3.65 4.43 -25.62
CA GLY A 113 4.32 3.36 -26.35
C GLY A 113 4.07 2.00 -25.69
N ASP A 114 5.13 1.25 -25.39
CA ASP A 114 5.06 -0.07 -24.76
C ASP A 114 4.95 -0.03 -23.22
N SER A 115 4.74 1.16 -22.65
CA SER A 115 4.66 1.38 -21.20
C SER A 115 3.34 2.02 -20.80
N ILE A 116 2.92 1.76 -19.56
CA ILE A 116 1.86 2.51 -18.90
C ILE A 116 2.48 3.53 -17.95
N LYS A 117 1.97 4.75 -17.96
CA LYS A 117 2.29 5.79 -16.97
C LYS A 117 1.09 6.01 -16.06
N ILE A 118 1.28 5.93 -14.75
CA ILE A 118 0.26 6.14 -13.72
C ILE A 118 0.74 7.22 -12.76
N GLU A 119 0.01 8.32 -12.66
CA GLU A 119 0.34 9.49 -11.85
C GLU A 119 -0.71 9.70 -10.76
N THR A 120 -0.28 9.85 -9.50
CA THR A 120 -1.17 10.23 -8.38
C THR A 120 -0.80 11.62 -7.89
N LYS A 121 -1.73 12.58 -7.97
CA LYS A 121 -1.53 13.94 -7.47
C LYS A 121 -1.45 13.98 -5.94
N ARG A 122 -0.51 14.76 -5.41
CA ARG A 122 -0.37 15.07 -3.96
C ARG A 122 -0.79 16.51 -3.71
N GLN A 123 -1.29 16.82 -2.51
CA GLN A 123 -1.73 18.17 -2.16
C GLN A 123 -0.55 19.15 -2.11
N ASP A 124 0.59 18.74 -1.54
CA ASP A 124 1.74 19.62 -1.31
C ASP A 124 3.08 19.07 -1.85
N ALA A 125 3.03 18.22 -2.88
CA ALA A 125 4.22 17.61 -3.47
C ALA A 125 4.04 17.30 -4.96
N PRO A 126 5.14 17.13 -5.72
CA PRO A 126 5.07 16.63 -7.08
C PRO A 126 4.27 15.31 -7.17
N PRO A 127 3.53 15.09 -8.26
CA PRO A 127 2.75 13.87 -8.43
C PRO A 127 3.68 12.65 -8.40
N TYR A 128 3.22 11.59 -7.75
CA TYR A 128 3.92 10.33 -7.77
C TYR A 128 3.69 9.66 -9.12
N SER A 129 4.75 9.46 -9.90
CA SER A 129 4.68 8.87 -11.25
C SER A 129 5.26 7.46 -11.24
N ASN A 130 4.48 6.50 -11.73
CA ASN A 130 4.90 5.12 -11.95
C ASN A 130 4.89 4.81 -13.43
N VAL A 131 5.97 4.21 -13.92
CA VAL A 131 6.10 3.80 -15.33
C VAL A 131 6.62 2.37 -15.37
N PHE A 132 5.88 1.49 -16.03
CA PHE A 132 6.28 0.10 -16.23
C PHE A 132 5.64 -0.45 -17.50
N PRO A 133 6.13 -1.59 -18.03
CA PRO A 133 5.62 -2.13 -19.30
C PRO A 133 4.12 -2.42 -19.27
N ILE A 134 3.46 -2.17 -20.41
CA ILE A 134 2.03 -2.42 -20.56
C ILE A 134 1.68 -3.90 -20.39
N LEU A 135 2.57 -4.80 -20.86
CA LEU A 135 2.41 -6.24 -20.67
C LEU A 135 2.38 -6.61 -19.19
N LEU A 136 3.23 -5.99 -18.38
CA LEU A 136 3.26 -6.22 -16.94
C LEU A 136 1.97 -5.72 -16.27
N PHE A 137 1.44 -4.56 -16.70
CA PHE A 137 0.14 -4.08 -16.24
C PHE A 137 -0.98 -5.09 -16.51
N LYS A 138 -1.07 -5.59 -17.75
CA LYS A 138 -2.09 -6.58 -18.14
C LYS A 138 -1.98 -7.85 -17.32
N GLU A 139 -0.77 -8.35 -17.12
CA GLU A 139 -0.52 -9.56 -16.33
C GLU A 139 -0.91 -9.39 -14.87
N ILE A 140 -0.58 -8.26 -14.25
CA ILE A 140 -0.99 -7.95 -12.87
C ILE A 140 -2.52 -7.92 -12.77
N ALA A 141 -3.19 -7.27 -13.72
CA ALA A 141 -4.65 -7.16 -13.73
C ALA A 141 -5.34 -8.53 -13.92
N LEU A 142 -4.82 -9.35 -14.83
CA LEU A 142 -5.32 -10.71 -15.08
C LEU A 142 -5.05 -11.64 -13.90
N MET A 143 -3.88 -11.52 -13.25
CA MET A 143 -3.58 -12.26 -12.02
C MET A 143 -4.56 -11.89 -10.90
N GLY A 144 -4.89 -10.59 -10.78
CA GLY A 144 -5.92 -10.12 -9.85
C GLY A 144 -7.28 -10.76 -10.11
N LEU A 145 -7.70 -10.82 -11.38
CA LEU A 145 -8.94 -11.50 -11.78
C LEU A 145 -8.92 -12.98 -11.41
N ASP A 146 -7.83 -13.70 -11.73
CA ASP A 146 -7.67 -15.13 -11.42
C ASP A 146 -7.81 -15.42 -9.92
N PHE A 147 -7.24 -14.57 -9.05
CA PHE A 147 -7.41 -14.69 -7.61
C PHE A 147 -8.87 -14.47 -7.18
N ILE A 148 -9.56 -13.47 -7.75
CA ILE A 148 -10.98 -13.24 -7.45
C ILE A 148 -11.83 -14.44 -7.89
N GLU A 149 -11.55 -15.04 -9.05
CA GLU A 149 -12.31 -16.21 -9.51
C GLU A 149 -12.15 -17.42 -8.58
N ARG A 150 -10.95 -17.62 -8.02
CA ARG A 150 -10.66 -18.76 -7.12
C ARG A 150 -11.14 -18.53 -5.69
N ASN A 151 -10.99 -17.30 -5.19
CA ASN A 151 -11.10 -16.99 -3.75
C ASN A 151 -12.24 -16.01 -3.43
N GLY A 152 -12.96 -15.53 -4.43
CA GLY A 152 -14.00 -14.48 -4.31
C GLY A 152 -13.45 -13.06 -4.09
N SER A 153 -12.17 -12.91 -3.73
CA SER A 153 -11.50 -11.63 -3.52
C SER A 153 -9.99 -11.76 -3.74
N VAL A 154 -9.30 -10.64 -3.91
CA VAL A 154 -7.84 -10.58 -4.02
C VAL A 154 -7.27 -9.48 -3.15
N LYS A 155 -6.11 -9.73 -2.54
CA LYS A 155 -5.25 -8.70 -1.97
C LYS A 155 -4.08 -8.41 -2.90
N THR A 156 -3.57 -7.20 -2.84
CA THR A 156 -2.36 -6.80 -3.57
C THR A 156 -1.15 -7.68 -3.21
N THR A 157 -1.03 -8.12 -1.95
CA THR A 157 0.02 -9.04 -1.50
C THR A 157 -0.03 -10.39 -2.21
N ASP A 158 -1.23 -10.89 -2.52
CA ASP A 158 -1.42 -12.16 -3.20
C ASP A 158 -0.80 -12.11 -4.61
N VAL A 159 -0.99 -10.99 -5.31
CA VAL A 159 -0.43 -10.76 -6.64
C VAL A 159 1.08 -10.49 -6.59
N VAL A 160 1.56 -9.72 -5.59
CA VAL A 160 3.00 -9.48 -5.40
C VAL A 160 3.74 -10.79 -5.19
N ASN A 161 3.25 -11.66 -4.29
CA ASN A 161 3.90 -12.93 -3.97
C ASN A 161 4.06 -13.85 -5.20
N VAL A 162 3.17 -13.74 -6.19
CA VAL A 162 3.24 -14.55 -7.42
C VAL A 162 4.11 -13.89 -8.50
N LEU A 163 4.01 -12.56 -8.66
CA LEU A 163 4.63 -11.85 -9.76
C LEU A 163 5.96 -11.16 -9.40
N GLU A 164 6.41 -11.23 -8.15
CA GLU A 164 7.61 -10.55 -7.65
C GLU A 164 8.82 -10.71 -8.58
N ASN A 165 9.24 -11.96 -8.84
CA ASN A 165 10.41 -12.23 -9.69
C ASN A 165 10.24 -11.69 -11.11
N LYS A 166 9.01 -11.71 -11.63
CA LYS A 166 8.71 -11.21 -12.97
C LYS A 166 8.78 -9.69 -13.01
N ILE A 167 8.20 -9.02 -12.02
CA ILE A 167 8.26 -7.56 -11.88
C ILE A 167 9.73 -7.10 -11.78
N ILE A 168 10.54 -7.80 -11.00
CA ILE A 168 11.98 -7.51 -10.87
C ILE A 168 12.71 -7.69 -12.21
N ALA A 169 12.35 -8.74 -12.98
CA ALA A 169 12.99 -9.05 -14.24
C ALA A 169 12.58 -8.13 -15.40
N THR A 170 11.32 -7.66 -15.41
CA THR A 170 10.73 -6.95 -16.56
C THR A 170 10.45 -5.48 -16.29
N SER A 171 10.91 -4.91 -15.18
CA SER A 171 10.69 -3.49 -14.89
C SER A 171 11.85 -2.89 -14.09
N ASP A 172 11.81 -1.58 -13.90
CA ASP A 172 12.78 -0.85 -13.07
C ASP A 172 12.52 -1.02 -11.56
N TYR A 173 11.42 -1.68 -11.18
CA TYR A 173 11.01 -1.90 -9.79
C TYR A 173 11.70 -3.08 -9.11
N LYS A 174 13.04 -3.14 -9.20
CA LYS A 174 13.85 -4.26 -8.69
C LYS A 174 13.83 -4.38 -7.17
N LYS A 175 13.82 -3.25 -6.46
CA LYS A 175 13.81 -3.19 -4.99
C LYS A 175 12.41 -3.07 -4.41
N THR A 176 11.43 -2.73 -5.25
CA THR A 176 10.07 -2.37 -4.83
C THR A 176 9.01 -2.97 -5.76
N PRO A 177 8.99 -4.29 -5.96
CA PRO A 177 8.09 -4.98 -6.89
C PRO A 177 6.60 -4.80 -6.53
N ARG A 178 6.30 -4.38 -5.29
CA ARG A 178 4.94 -4.01 -4.86
C ARG A 178 4.34 -2.81 -5.59
N ILE A 179 5.17 -1.88 -6.10
CA ILE A 179 4.68 -0.60 -6.65
C ILE A 179 3.84 -0.80 -7.92
N PRO A 180 4.29 -1.56 -8.94
CA PRO A 180 3.47 -1.85 -10.12
C PRO A 180 2.12 -2.46 -9.78
N VAL A 181 2.07 -3.34 -8.76
CA VAL A 181 0.81 -3.97 -8.32
C VAL A 181 -0.13 -2.93 -7.73
N TYR A 182 0.35 -2.10 -6.80
CA TYR A 182 -0.46 -1.02 -6.20
C TYR A 182 -0.95 -0.01 -7.24
N ALA A 183 -0.07 0.41 -8.15
CA ALA A 183 -0.43 1.35 -9.21
C ALA A 183 -1.50 0.76 -10.13
N THR A 184 -1.35 -0.51 -10.51
CA THR A 184 -2.34 -1.22 -11.33
C THR A 184 -3.69 -1.29 -10.63
N PHE A 185 -3.72 -1.69 -9.35
CA PHE A 185 -4.97 -1.80 -8.59
C PHE A 185 -5.68 -0.45 -8.43
N LYS A 186 -4.94 0.65 -8.26
CA LYS A 186 -5.52 2.00 -8.27
C LYS A 186 -6.23 2.31 -9.59
N VAL A 187 -5.63 1.95 -10.73
CA VAL A 187 -6.27 2.11 -12.05
C VAL A 187 -7.51 1.23 -12.15
N LEU A 188 -7.44 -0.03 -11.72
CA LEU A 188 -8.60 -0.94 -11.78
C LEU A 188 -9.78 -0.44 -10.93
N VAL A 189 -9.52 0.16 -9.77
CA VAL A 189 -10.57 0.78 -8.95
C VAL A 189 -11.10 2.05 -9.61
N LYS A 190 -10.21 2.92 -10.12
CA LYS A 190 -10.60 4.15 -10.82
C LYS A 190 -11.52 3.88 -12.01
N GLU A 191 -11.17 2.87 -12.80
CA GLU A 191 -11.89 2.44 -14.01
C GLU A 191 -13.08 1.53 -13.69
N GLN A 192 -13.44 1.39 -12.41
CA GLN A 192 -14.56 0.60 -11.90
C GLN A 192 -14.52 -0.86 -12.36
N LYS A 193 -13.31 -1.41 -12.56
CA LYS A 193 -13.09 -2.81 -12.90
C LYS A 193 -13.03 -3.64 -11.64
N PHE A 194 -12.36 -3.13 -10.62
CA PHE A 194 -12.40 -3.63 -9.26
C PHE A 194 -13.15 -2.65 -8.35
N LYS A 195 -13.65 -3.16 -7.24
CA LYS A 195 -14.15 -2.38 -6.11
C LYS A 195 -13.51 -2.90 -4.83
N ILE A 196 -13.43 -2.03 -3.83
CA ILE A 196 -12.94 -2.41 -2.50
C ILE A 196 -14.09 -3.04 -1.71
N ASP A 197 -13.80 -4.07 -0.94
CA ASP A 197 -14.77 -4.73 -0.05
C ASP A 197 -15.18 -3.79 1.10
N GLU A 198 -16.49 -3.74 1.39
CA GLU A 198 -17.10 -2.85 2.40
C GLU A 198 -16.84 -3.27 3.86
N HIS A 199 -16.21 -4.43 4.05
CA HIS A 199 -15.84 -4.93 5.37
C HIS A 199 -14.31 -5.07 5.50
N ASN A 200 -13.57 -4.93 4.39
CA ASN A 200 -12.12 -5.05 4.38
C ASN A 200 -11.47 -4.22 3.26
N SER A 201 -10.88 -3.08 3.63
CA SER A 201 -10.22 -2.14 2.71
C SER A 201 -9.03 -2.73 1.93
N HIS A 202 -8.51 -3.90 2.34
CA HIS A 202 -7.40 -4.59 1.68
C HIS A 202 -7.86 -5.67 0.70
N LYS A 203 -9.16 -5.95 0.62
CA LYS A 203 -9.74 -6.91 -0.33
C LYS A 203 -10.37 -6.18 -1.49
N TYR A 204 -10.06 -6.66 -2.68
CA TYR A 204 -10.62 -6.20 -3.94
C TYR A 204 -11.54 -7.26 -4.51
N LEU A 205 -12.68 -6.81 -5.00
CA LEU A 205 -13.73 -7.61 -5.63
C LEU A 205 -13.88 -7.18 -7.08
N LEU A 206 -14.38 -8.09 -7.92
CA LEU A 206 -14.70 -7.78 -9.30
C LEU A 206 -15.96 -6.89 -9.35
N ALA A 207 -15.89 -5.77 -10.07
CA ALA A 207 -16.99 -4.82 -10.19
C ALA A 207 -17.77 -4.95 -11.51
N VAL A 208 -17.22 -5.67 -12.49
CA VAL A 208 -17.83 -5.88 -13.82
C VAL A 208 -17.81 -7.36 -14.22
N PRO A 209 -18.70 -7.82 -15.12
CA PRO A 209 -18.61 -9.17 -15.67
C PRO A 209 -17.23 -9.49 -16.26
N LYS A 210 -16.79 -10.74 -16.09
CA LYS A 210 -15.47 -11.24 -16.54
C LYS A 210 -15.15 -10.87 -17.99
N ASP A 211 -16.08 -11.09 -18.91
CA ASP A 211 -15.85 -10.84 -20.34
C ASP A 211 -15.64 -9.35 -20.62
N LYS A 212 -16.35 -8.48 -19.89
CA LYS A 212 -16.16 -7.03 -19.97
C LYS A 212 -14.83 -6.59 -19.36
N PHE A 213 -14.35 -7.26 -18.32
CA PHE A 213 -13.02 -7.03 -17.77
C PHE A 213 -11.94 -7.39 -18.80
N LYS A 214 -12.01 -8.60 -19.35
CA LYS A 214 -11.03 -9.10 -20.34
C LYS A 214 -11.00 -8.24 -21.59
N SER A 215 -12.17 -7.94 -22.17
CA SER A 215 -12.27 -7.06 -23.34
C SER A 215 -11.69 -5.67 -23.09
N TRP A 216 -11.79 -5.15 -21.87
CA TRP A 216 -11.19 -3.86 -21.53
C TRP A 216 -9.67 -3.96 -21.42
N ILE A 217 -9.13 -5.01 -20.78
CA ILE A 217 -7.68 -5.27 -20.72
C ILE A 217 -7.07 -5.44 -22.12
N ASP A 218 -7.78 -6.08 -23.04
CA ASP A 218 -7.32 -6.29 -24.41
C ASP A 218 -7.24 -4.98 -25.22
N GLN A 219 -8.07 -3.99 -24.88
CA GLN A 219 -8.13 -2.68 -25.53
C GLN A 219 -7.09 -1.68 -25.03
N ILE A 220 -6.39 -1.99 -23.93
CA ILE A 220 -5.28 -1.19 -23.38
C ILE A 220 -4.03 -1.41 -24.21
#